data_AF-A0A498HTR8-F1
#
_entry.id   AF-A0A498HTR8-F1
#
_cell.length_a   1.000
_cell.length_b   1.000
_cell.length_c   1.000
_cell.angle_alpha   90.00
_cell.angle_beta   90.00
_cell.angle_gamma   90.00
#
_symmetry.space_group_name_H-M   'P 1'
#
loop_
_entity.id
_entity.type
_entity.pdbx_description
1 polymer ?
#
loop_
_entity_poly.entity_id
_entity_poly.type
_entity_poly.pdbx_seq_one_letter_code
_entity_poly.pdbx_strand_id
1 'polypeptide(L)'
;MEALAILNGCRFGNSRGLSSVIIESDSLESISCLKDMARNGSWDAFPILVKCFSLGKDFPNCRWSWVPRSANSAADYLASSKCREACDQIWVDRPPSSLVHVLFNDGLPCPP
;
A
#
# COMPACT_ATOMS: atom_id res chain seq x y z
N MET A 1 -6.79 -0.84 -9.23
CA MET A 1 -5.46 -0.27 -8.85
C MET A 1 -5.18 -0.47 -7.37
N GLU A 2 -6.10 -0.11 -6.47
CA GLU A 2 -5.97 -0.29 -5.02
C GLU A 2 -5.54 -1.70 -4.57
N ALA A 3 -6.26 -2.74 -5.01
CA ALA A 3 -5.90 -4.11 -4.64
C ALA A 3 -4.49 -4.53 -5.09
N LEU A 4 -4.00 -3.99 -6.21
CA LEU A 4 -2.62 -4.23 -6.68
C LEU A 4 -1.60 -3.47 -5.83
N ALA A 5 -1.90 -2.23 -5.41
CA ALA A 5 -1.04 -1.47 -4.52
C ALA A 5 -0.88 -2.20 -3.17
N ILE A 6 -1.98 -2.71 -2.61
CA ILE A 6 -1.97 -3.56 -1.41
C ILE A 6 -1.12 -4.81 -1.64
N LEU A 7 -1.30 -5.51 -2.77
CA LEU A 7 -0.54 -6.72 -3.08
C LEU A 7 0.97 -6.46 -3.15
N ASN A 8 1.37 -5.36 -3.79
CA ASN A 8 2.77 -4.95 -3.87
C ASN A 8 3.33 -4.59 -2.49
N GLY A 9 2.56 -3.89 -1.66
CA GLY A 9 2.92 -3.61 -0.27
C GLY A 9 3.16 -4.89 0.55
N CYS A 10 2.26 -5.87 0.45
CA CYS A 10 2.41 -7.17 1.10
C CYS A 10 3.67 -7.92 0.60
N ARG A 11 3.92 -7.95 -0.72
CA ARG A 11 5.12 -8.58 -1.28
C ARG A 11 6.40 -7.91 -0.79
N PHE A 12 6.41 -6.59 -0.75
CA PHE A 12 7.54 -5.82 -0.26
C PHE A 12 7.83 -6.14 1.22
N GLY A 13 6.81 -6.09 2.08
CA GLY A 13 6.96 -6.45 3.49
C GLY A 13 7.50 -7.88 3.69
N ASN A 14 6.99 -8.84 2.92
CA ASN A 14 7.44 -10.23 2.99
C ASN A 14 8.90 -10.39 2.53
N SER A 15 9.28 -9.72 1.44
CA SER A 15 10.67 -9.72 0.94
C SER A 15 11.68 -9.12 1.92
N ARG A 16 11.21 -8.25 2.82
CA ARG A 16 12.01 -7.65 3.90
C ARG A 16 12.00 -8.48 5.18
N GLY A 17 11.27 -9.61 5.22
CA GLY A 17 11.15 -10.45 6.40
C GLY A 17 10.48 -9.75 7.59
N LEU A 18 9.60 -8.78 7.33
CA LEU A 18 8.86 -8.11 8.40
C LEU A 18 7.99 -9.11 9.15
N SER A 19 7.96 -9.03 10.47
CA SER A 19 7.15 -9.93 11.30
C SER A 19 5.82 -9.31 11.74
N SER A 20 5.76 -7.98 11.80
CA SER A 20 4.60 -7.22 12.25
C SER A 20 4.34 -6.07 11.29
N VAL A 21 3.17 -6.08 10.65
CA VAL A 21 2.78 -5.09 9.62
C VAL A 21 1.38 -4.57 9.85
N ILE A 22 1.18 -3.28 9.56
CA ILE A 22 -0.13 -2.66 9.38
C ILE A 22 -0.20 -2.27 7.92
N ILE A 23 -1.14 -2.87 7.18
CA ILE A 23 -1.37 -2.57 5.77
C ILE A 23 -2.51 -1.55 5.70
N GLU A 24 -2.19 -0.37 5.21
CA GLU A 24 -3.10 0.77 5.13
C GLU A 24 -3.54 1.04 3.68
N SER A 25 -4.81 1.40 3.49
CA SER A 25 -5.36 1.86 2.20
C SER A 25 -6.56 2.76 2.44
N ASP A 26 -6.78 3.72 1.54
CA ASP A 26 -7.98 4.56 1.52
C ASP A 26 -9.19 3.90 0.84
N SER A 27 -9.02 2.70 0.30
CA SER A 27 -10.12 1.86 -0.21
C SER A 27 -10.84 1.14 0.92
N LEU A 28 -11.93 1.75 1.41
CA LEU A 28 -12.77 1.15 2.46
C LEU A 28 -13.31 -0.23 2.05
N GLU A 29 -13.66 -0.39 0.78
CA GLU A 29 -14.11 -1.66 0.20
C GLU A 29 -13.04 -2.75 0.31
N SER A 30 -11.81 -2.46 -0.14
CA SER A 30 -10.70 -3.42 -0.09
C SER A 30 -10.36 -3.82 1.33
N ILE A 31 -10.26 -2.85 2.25
CA ILE A 31 -9.97 -3.12 3.66
C ILE A 31 -11.10 -3.90 4.34
N SER A 32 -12.36 -3.58 4.02
CA SER A 32 -13.51 -4.31 4.57
C SER A 32 -13.53 -5.77 4.12
N CYS A 33 -13.19 -6.03 2.86
CA CYS A 33 -13.06 -7.39 2.31
C CYS A 33 -11.88 -8.14 2.95
N LEU A 34 -10.74 -7.49 3.15
CA LEU A 34 -9.56 -8.12 3.78
C LEU A 34 -9.76 -8.44 5.28
N LYS A 35 -10.58 -7.66 5.97
CA LYS A 35 -10.97 -7.93 7.36
C LYS A 35 -11.96 -9.09 7.48
N ASP A 36 -12.83 -9.25 6.48
CA ASP A 36 -13.83 -10.30 6.43
C ASP A 36 -14.04 -10.74 4.98
N MET A 37 -13.36 -11.82 4.59
CA MET A 37 -13.40 -12.35 3.22
C MET A 37 -14.78 -12.89 2.82
N ALA A 38 -15.72 -13.04 3.77
CA ALA A 38 -17.12 -13.36 3.47
C ALA A 38 -17.90 -12.13 2.96
N ARG A 39 -17.39 -10.92 3.18
CA ARG A 39 -17.94 -9.71 2.57
C ARG A 39 -17.53 -9.64 1.11
N ASN A 40 -18.52 -9.62 0.24
CA ASN A 40 -18.31 -9.38 -1.19
C ASN A 40 -17.73 -7.98 -1.39
N GLY A 41 -16.50 -7.93 -1.90
CA GLY A 41 -15.98 -6.75 -2.59
C GLY A 41 -16.24 -6.85 -4.09
N SER A 42 -15.76 -5.87 -4.84
CA SER A 42 -15.85 -5.86 -6.30
C SER A 42 -15.27 -7.13 -6.90
N TRP A 43 -16.00 -7.73 -7.85
CA TRP A 43 -15.69 -9.04 -8.43
C TRP A 43 -14.35 -9.05 -9.18
N ASP A 44 -13.95 -7.91 -9.75
CA ASP A 44 -12.67 -7.75 -10.45
C ASP A 44 -11.47 -7.65 -9.49
N ALA A 45 -11.65 -7.05 -8.31
CA ALA A 45 -10.62 -6.90 -7.29
C ALA A 45 -10.48 -8.16 -6.41
N PHE A 46 -11.55 -8.94 -6.24
CA PHE A 46 -11.61 -10.07 -5.32
C PHE A 46 -10.49 -11.11 -5.51
N PRO A 47 -10.15 -11.57 -6.75
CA PRO A 47 -9.04 -12.51 -6.94
C PRO A 47 -7.68 -12.00 -6.47
N ILE A 48 -7.49 -10.67 -6.50
CA ILE A 48 -6.26 -10.02 -6.03
C ILE A 48 -6.29 -9.91 -4.51
N LEU A 49 -7.44 -9.55 -3.92
CA LEU A 49 -7.61 -9.45 -2.47
C LEU A 49 -7.43 -10.80 -1.77
N VAL A 50 -7.85 -11.91 -2.39
CA VAL A 50 -7.55 -13.26 -1.88
C VAL A 50 -6.03 -13.50 -1.77
N LYS A 51 -5.25 -13.07 -2.76
CA LYS A 51 -3.78 -13.18 -2.73
C LYS A 51 -3.18 -12.29 -1.64
N CYS A 52 -3.68 -11.07 -1.48
CA CYS A 52 -3.27 -10.17 -0.40
C CYS A 52 -3.54 -10.81 0.97
N PHE A 53 -4.73 -11.38 1.16
CA PHE A 53 -5.11 -12.06 2.39
C PHE A 53 -4.20 -13.25 2.70
N SER A 54 -3.88 -14.07 1.69
CA SER A 54 -2.93 -15.18 1.83
C SER A 54 -1.54 -14.70 2.27
N LEU A 55 -0.97 -13.68 1.61
CA LEU A 55 0.32 -13.10 2.01
C LEU A 55 0.25 -12.45 3.40
N GLY A 56 -0.89 -11.87 3.75
CA GLY A 56 -1.17 -11.33 5.08
C GLY A 56 -0.97 -12.36 6.20
N LYS A 57 -1.26 -13.64 5.93
CA LYS A 57 -1.09 -14.74 6.88
C LYS A 57 0.37 -15.17 7.06
N ASP A 58 1.24 -14.84 6.13
CA ASP A 58 2.67 -15.14 6.23
C ASP A 58 3.35 -14.25 7.28
N PHE A 59 2.76 -13.08 7.58
CA PHE A 59 3.20 -12.22 8.67
C PHE A 59 2.66 -12.72 10.02
N PRO A 60 3.52 -12.96 11.03
CA PRO A 60 3.11 -13.29 12.39
C PRO A 60 2.07 -12.32 12.99
N ASN A 61 2.15 -11.03 12.66
CA ASN A 61 1.17 -10.03 13.07
C ASN A 61 0.81 -9.11 11.89
N CYS A 62 -0.30 -9.39 11.21
CA CYS A 62 -0.83 -8.54 10.14
C CYS A 62 -2.14 -7.87 10.59
N ARG A 63 -2.24 -6.56 10.36
CA ARG A 63 -3.50 -5.81 10.52
C ARG A 63 -3.83 -5.05 9.25
N TRP A 64 -5.12 -5.05 8.89
CA TRP A 64 -5.66 -4.24 7.80
C TRP A 64 -6.27 -2.98 8.40
N SER A 65 -5.88 -1.80 7.91
CA SER A 65 -6.39 -0.52 8.40
C SER A 65 -6.90 0.34 7.24
N TRP A 66 -8.07 0.93 7.43
CA TRP A 66 -8.55 1.94 6.50
C TRP A 66 -8.10 3.30 7.01
N VAL A 67 -7.56 4.10 6.11
CA VAL A 67 -7.11 5.46 6.39
C VAL A 67 -7.79 6.44 5.42
N PRO A 68 -8.09 7.69 5.81
CA PRO A 68 -8.61 8.67 4.86
C PRO A 68 -7.58 8.96 3.77
N ARG A 69 -8.03 9.32 2.55
CA ARG A 69 -7.13 9.64 1.42
C ARG A 69 -6.07 10.70 1.75
N SER A 70 -6.39 11.67 2.61
CA SER A 70 -5.44 12.68 3.08
C SER A 70 -4.26 12.08 3.86
N ALA A 71 -4.45 10.96 4.56
CA ALA A 71 -3.41 10.20 5.24
C ALA A 71 -2.73 9.16 4.33
N ASN A 72 -3.32 8.87 3.16
CA ASN A 72 -2.72 8.00 2.12
C ASN A 72 -2.14 8.81 0.96
N SER A 73 -1.79 10.09 1.20
CA SER A 73 -1.50 11.05 0.14
C SER A 73 -0.27 10.69 -0.69
N ALA A 74 0.76 10.08 -0.08
CA ALA A 74 1.91 9.57 -0.81
C ALA A 74 1.54 8.45 -1.78
N ALA A 75 0.78 7.45 -1.33
CA ALA A 75 0.38 6.34 -2.18
C ALA A 75 -0.61 6.78 -3.27
N ASP A 76 -1.55 7.66 -2.95
CA ASP A 76 -2.49 8.26 -3.92
C ASP A 76 -1.75 9.06 -4.99
N TYR A 77 -0.76 9.87 -4.60
CA TYR A 77 0.09 10.62 -5.52
C TYR A 77 0.90 9.68 -6.44
N LEU A 78 1.50 8.63 -5.88
CA LEU A 78 2.28 7.63 -6.60
C LEU A 78 1.43 6.80 -7.58
N ALA A 79 0.23 6.42 -7.16
CA ALA A 79 -0.71 5.66 -7.99
C ALA A 79 -1.32 6.53 -9.10
N SER A 80 -1.35 7.86 -8.91
CA SER A 80 -1.83 8.79 -9.93
C SER A 80 -0.88 8.84 -11.14
N SER A 81 -1.45 9.04 -12.33
CA SER A 81 -0.74 9.11 -13.62
C SER A 81 0.36 10.18 -13.71
N LYS A 82 0.53 11.01 -12.68
CA LYS A 82 1.58 12.03 -12.56
C LYS A 82 2.98 11.44 -12.30
N CYS A 83 3.09 10.17 -11.91
CA CYS A 83 4.37 9.51 -11.63
C CYS A 83 4.82 8.48 -12.68
N ARG A 84 4.24 8.48 -13.89
CA ARG A 84 4.61 7.51 -14.94
C ARG A 84 6.06 7.68 -15.44
N GLU A 85 6.67 8.84 -15.23
CA GLU A 85 8.06 9.14 -15.62
C GLU A 85 9.13 8.47 -14.74
N ALA A 86 8.76 7.88 -13.61
CA ALA A 86 9.73 7.43 -12.61
C ALA A 86 9.59 5.95 -12.21
N CYS A 87 8.97 5.13 -13.07
CA CYS A 87 8.82 3.67 -12.88
C CYS A 87 10.15 2.90 -12.77
N ASP A 88 11.28 3.46 -13.18
CA ASP A 88 12.59 2.76 -13.22
C ASP A 88 13.60 3.21 -12.15
N GLN A 89 13.23 4.07 -11.22
CA GLN A 89 14.17 4.54 -10.17
C GLN A 89 13.90 3.85 -8.82
N ILE A 90 14.97 3.62 -8.04
CA ILE A 90 14.88 3.21 -6.63
C ILE A 90 14.66 4.49 -5.81
N TRP A 91 13.41 4.77 -5.43
CA TRP A 91 13.06 6.04 -4.77
C TRP A 91 13.41 6.07 -3.28
N VAL A 92 13.91 4.95 -2.75
CA VAL A 92 14.39 4.85 -1.37
C VAL A 92 15.52 5.85 -1.13
N ASP A 93 16.39 6.05 -2.12
CA ASP A 93 17.55 6.93 -2.00
C ASP A 93 17.34 8.30 -2.68
N ARG A 94 16.48 8.38 -3.71
CA ARG A 94 16.15 9.63 -4.42
C ARG A 94 14.68 9.71 -4.82
N PRO A 95 13.79 10.19 -3.94
CA PRO A 95 12.43 10.49 -4.33
C PRO A 95 12.39 11.70 -5.29
N PRO A 96 11.46 11.75 -6.27
CA PRO A 96 11.23 12.93 -7.09
C PRO A 96 10.86 14.14 -6.23
N SER A 97 11.29 15.33 -6.64
CA SER A 97 11.05 16.58 -5.89
C SER A 97 9.56 16.83 -5.62
N SER A 98 8.68 16.38 -6.51
CA SER A 98 7.23 16.50 -6.35
C SER A 98 6.64 15.58 -5.26
N LEU A 99 7.35 14.51 -4.88
CA LEU A 99 6.98 13.59 -3.81
C LEU A 99 7.59 14.00 -2.45
N VAL A 100 8.73 14.71 -2.44
CA VAL A 100 9.42 15.11 -1.18
C VAL A 100 8.49 15.83 -0.22
N HIS A 101 7.66 16.76 -0.71
CA HIS A 101 6.70 17.49 0.13
C HIS A 101 5.61 16.60 0.73
N VAL A 102 5.28 15.50 0.07
CA VAL A 102 4.27 14.55 0.55
C VAL A 102 4.90 13.65 1.63
N LEU A 103 6.09 13.11 1.38
CA LEU A 103 6.83 12.27 2.33
C LEU A 103 7.21 13.02 3.61
N PHE A 104 7.55 14.31 3.50
CA PHE A 104 7.85 15.15 4.65
C PHE A 104 6.66 15.27 5.61
N ASN A 105 5.44 15.37 5.06
CA ASN A 105 4.22 15.40 5.86
C ASN A 105 3.87 14.04 6.47
N ASP A 106 4.33 12.95 5.86
CA ASP A 106 4.17 11.57 6.37
C ASP A 106 5.22 11.22 7.46
N GLY A 107 6.06 12.16 7.86
CA GLY A 107 6.99 12.00 8.99
C GLY A 107 8.24 11.17 8.69
N LEU A 108 8.53 10.90 7.40
CA LEU A 108 9.75 10.22 7.01
C LEU A 108 10.93 11.21 6.97
N PRO A 109 12.08 10.88 7.58
CA PRO A 109 13.25 11.73 7.51
C PRO A 109 13.76 11.81 6.07
N CYS A 110 14.20 13.01 5.65
CA CYS A 110 14.91 13.19 4.39
C CYS A 110 16.16 12.27 4.38
N PRO A 111 16.42 11.52 3.29
CA PRO A 111 17.70 10.84 3.16
C PRO A 111 18.86 11.86 3.14
N PRO A 112 20.03 11.52 3.69
CA PRO A 112 21.21 12.39 3.73
C PRO A 112 21.82 12.65 2.34
#